data_AF-A0A942IMU0-F1
#
_entry.id   AF-A0A942IMU0-F1
#
_cell.length_a   1.000
_cell.length_b   1.000
_cell.length_c   1.000
_cell.angle_alpha   90.00
_cell.angle_beta   90.00
_cell.angle_gamma   90.00
#
_symmetry.space_group_name_H-M   'P 1'
#
loop_
_entity.id
_entity.type
_entity.pdbx_description
1 polymer ?
#
loop_
_entity_poly.entity_id
_entity_poly.type
_entity_poly.pdbx_seq_one_letter_code
_entity_poly.pdbx_strand_id
1 'polypeptide(L)'
;MLSYDDASLLLSETIDQLQEELRNYAAKPDAKPGFVEKQNKLIANLTAAYNGIQIPDADVWQVLGKKMSEMRRIDPYLQGFTVFITEKPTGYVARIDLNLCAL
;
A
#
# COMPACT_ATOMS: atom_id res chain seq x y z
N MET A 1 13.83 4.92 -6.81
CA MET A 1 12.60 4.09 -6.73
C MET A 1 11.91 4.48 -5.43
N LEU A 2 10.64 4.88 -5.45
CA LEU A 2 9.91 5.31 -4.25
C LEU A 2 9.72 4.09 -3.33
N SER A 3 9.76 4.30 -2.00
CA SER A 3 9.34 3.26 -1.06
C SER A 3 7.83 3.02 -1.19
N TYR A 4 7.33 1.89 -0.69
CA TYR A 4 5.89 1.61 -0.70
C TYR A 4 5.10 2.69 0.04
N ASP A 5 5.61 3.14 1.20
CA ASP A 5 4.97 4.18 2.01
C ASP A 5 4.95 5.52 1.27
N ASP A 6 6.08 5.91 0.64
CA ASP A 6 6.15 7.15 -0.15
C ASP A 6 5.23 7.09 -1.39
N ALA A 7 5.13 5.94 -2.05
CA ALA A 7 4.27 5.74 -3.22
C ALA A 7 2.77 5.74 -2.84
N SER A 8 2.43 5.15 -1.70
CA SER A 8 1.06 5.14 -1.15
C SER A 8 0.62 6.55 -0.76
N LEU A 9 1.49 7.29 -0.08
CA LEU A 9 1.24 8.69 0.29
C LEU A 9 1.03 9.55 -0.96
N LEU A 10 1.94 9.47 -1.93
CA LEU A 10 1.85 10.22 -3.19
C LEU A 10 0.54 9.94 -3.94
N LEU A 11 0.11 8.67 -3.98
CA LEU A 11 -1.13 8.28 -4.64
C LEU A 11 -2.36 8.84 -3.91
N SER A 12 -2.38 8.81 -2.58
CA SER A 12 -3.45 9.41 -1.78
C SER A 12 -3.56 10.92 -2.03
N GLU A 13 -2.44 11.64 -1.93
CA GLU A 13 -2.40 13.10 -2.17
C GLU A 13 -2.85 13.45 -3.59
N THR A 14 -2.47 12.64 -4.58
CA THR A 14 -2.90 12.84 -5.98
C THR A 14 -4.41 12.66 -6.15
N ILE A 15 -5.01 11.67 -5.48
CA ILE A 15 -6.47 11.45 -5.51
C ILE A 15 -7.20 12.65 -4.88
N ASP A 16 -6.70 13.15 -3.75
CA ASP A 16 -7.28 14.30 -3.05
C ASP A 16 -7.21 15.57 -3.91
N GLN A 17 -6.06 15.81 -4.56
CA GLN A 17 -5.89 16.94 -5.47
C GLN A 17 -6.87 16.85 -6.66
N LEU A 18 -7.02 15.68 -7.27
CA LEU A 18 -7.98 15.47 -8.37
C LEU A 18 -9.43 15.72 -7.93
N GLN A 19 -9.78 15.35 -6.70
CA GLN A 19 -11.10 15.64 -6.14
C GLN A 19 -11.32 17.14 -5.96
N GLU A 20 -10.33 17.84 -5.43
CA GLU A 20 -10.41 19.29 -5.21
C GLU A 20 -10.52 20.05 -6.55
N GLU A 21 -9.68 19.70 -7.52
CA GLU A 21 -9.74 20.28 -8.87
C GLU A 21 -11.10 20.04 -9.53
N LEU A 22 -11.67 18.85 -9.35
CA LEU A 22 -12.98 18.53 -9.89
C LEU A 22 -14.11 19.31 -9.20
N ARG A 23 -14.04 19.50 -7.87
CA ARG A 23 -14.99 20.33 -7.12
C ARG A 23 -14.93 21.79 -7.59
N ASN A 24 -13.72 22.31 -7.77
CA ASN A 24 -13.49 23.66 -8.26
C ASN A 24 -14.00 23.84 -9.70
N TYR A 25 -13.83 22.83 -10.55
CA TYR A 25 -14.39 22.83 -11.90
C TYR A 25 -15.92 22.77 -11.88
N ALA A 26 -16.51 21.87 -11.07
CA ALA A 26 -17.96 21.68 -10.98
C ALA A 26 -18.71 22.91 -10.43
N ALA A 27 -18.05 23.75 -9.63
CA ALA A 27 -18.59 25.01 -9.13
C ALA A 27 -18.69 26.11 -10.20
N LYS A 28 -18.08 25.93 -11.38
CA LYS A 28 -18.15 26.91 -12.46
C LYS A 28 -19.51 26.84 -13.16
N PRO A 29 -20.10 27.99 -13.53
CA PRO A 29 -21.43 28.03 -14.17
C PRO A 29 -21.46 27.40 -15.58
N ASP A 30 -20.31 27.25 -16.23
CA ASP A 30 -20.14 26.61 -17.54
C ASP A 30 -19.56 25.19 -17.45
N ALA A 31 -19.51 24.61 -16.24
CA ALA A 31 -19.03 23.26 -16.04
C ALA A 31 -19.85 22.26 -16.86
N LYS A 32 -19.17 21.40 -17.62
CA LYS A 32 -19.83 20.38 -18.44
C LYS A 32 -20.23 19.20 -17.56
N PRO A 33 -21.53 18.90 -17.36
CA PRO A 33 -21.96 17.84 -16.45
C PRO A 33 -21.38 16.46 -16.81
N GLY A 34 -21.37 16.13 -18.11
CA GLY A 34 -20.80 14.85 -18.58
C GLY A 34 -19.29 14.72 -18.36
N PHE A 35 -18.54 15.83 -18.31
CA PHE A 35 -17.13 15.78 -17.93
C PHE A 35 -16.97 15.53 -16.43
N VAL A 36 -17.80 16.20 -15.61
CA VAL A 36 -17.80 16.01 -14.15
C VAL A 36 -18.12 14.57 -13.77
N GLU A 37 -19.15 13.98 -14.36
CA GLU A 37 -19.52 12.59 -14.13
C GLU A 37 -18.42 11.60 -14.53
N LYS A 38 -17.80 11.82 -15.71
CA LYS A 38 -16.69 10.99 -16.17
C LYS A 38 -15.50 11.04 -15.21
N GLN A 39 -15.12 12.24 -14.75
CA GLN A 39 -14.01 12.40 -13.82
C GLN A 39 -14.32 11.82 -12.44
N ASN A 40 -15.53 12.01 -11.92
CA ASN A 40 -15.97 11.38 -10.68
C ASN A 40 -15.85 9.85 -10.75
N LYS A 41 -16.25 9.24 -11.88
CA LYS A 41 -16.11 7.79 -12.07
C LYS A 41 -14.65 7.34 -12.08
N LEU A 42 -13.75 8.12 -12.70
CA LEU A 42 -12.32 7.80 -12.72
C LEU A 42 -11.68 7.91 -11.32
N ILE A 43 -12.00 8.97 -10.58
CA ILE A 43 -11.54 9.15 -9.20
C ILE A 43 -12.06 8.04 -8.29
N ALA A 44 -13.33 7.64 -8.44
CA ALA A 44 -13.92 6.53 -7.69
C ALA A 44 -13.19 5.21 -7.97
N ASN A 45 -12.86 4.92 -9.23
CA ASN A 45 -12.08 3.74 -9.60
C ASN A 45 -10.66 3.77 -9.01
N LEU A 46 -10.00 4.93 -9.03
CA LEU A 46 -8.66 5.10 -8.44
C LEU A 46 -8.69 4.92 -6.91
N THR A 47 -9.70 5.46 -6.25
CA THR A 47 -9.91 5.30 -4.80
C THR A 47 -10.18 3.85 -4.44
N ALA A 48 -11.00 3.15 -5.22
CA ALA A 48 -11.27 1.72 -5.03
C ALA A 48 -10.00 0.89 -5.23
N ALA A 49 -9.18 1.21 -6.25
CA ALA A 49 -7.91 0.54 -6.48
C ALA A 49 -6.92 0.79 -5.33
N TYR A 50 -6.80 2.04 -4.85
CA TYR A 50 -5.98 2.39 -3.69
C TYR A 50 -6.39 1.61 -2.43
N ASN A 51 -7.69 1.61 -2.12
CA ASN A 51 -8.23 0.85 -0.98
C ASN A 51 -8.04 -0.66 -1.15
N GLY A 52 -8.08 -1.17 -2.39
CA GLY A 52 -7.82 -2.58 -2.69
C GLY A 52 -6.34 -2.97 -2.65
N ILE A 53 -5.42 -2.00 -2.73
CA ILE A 53 -3.96 -2.20 -2.57
C ILE A 53 -3.58 -2.30 -1.08
N GLN A 54 -4.53 -2.11 -0.14
CA GLN A 54 -4.30 -2.46 1.25
C GLN A 54 -3.90 -3.93 1.34
N ILE A 55 -2.61 -4.17 1.57
CA ILE A 55 -2.06 -5.49 1.77
C ILE A 55 -2.66 -5.97 3.10
N PRO A 56 -3.41 -7.08 3.12
CA PRO A 56 -3.84 -7.68 4.38
C PRO A 56 -2.63 -7.84 5.30
N ASP A 57 -2.76 -7.41 6.55
CA ASP A 57 -1.69 -7.45 7.54
C ASP A 57 -0.46 -6.59 7.18
N ALA A 58 -0.62 -5.50 6.43
CA ALA A 58 0.45 -4.53 6.14
C ALA A 58 1.23 -4.10 7.40
N ASP A 59 0.52 -3.88 8.51
CA ASP A 59 1.11 -3.55 9.80
C ASP A 59 2.07 -4.63 10.30
N VAL A 60 1.73 -5.91 10.10
CA VAL A 60 2.59 -7.06 10.46
C VAL A 60 3.86 -7.04 9.63
N TRP A 61 3.76 -6.80 8.32
CA TRP A 61 4.91 -6.71 7.42
C TRP A 61 5.80 -5.50 7.72
N GLN A 62 5.21 -4.35 8.06
CA GLN A 62 5.96 -3.16 8.47
C GLN A 62 6.70 -3.39 9.80
N VAL A 63 6.04 -3.95 10.81
CA VAL A 63 6.65 -4.29 12.11
C VAL A 63 7.80 -5.28 11.91
N LEU A 64 7.58 -6.30 11.07
CA LEU A 64 8.60 -7.28 10.73
C LEU A 64 9.81 -6.62 10.04
N GLY A 65 9.56 -5.77 9.04
CA GLY A 65 10.60 -5.04 8.31
C GLY A 65 11.42 -4.11 9.21
N LYS A 66 10.77 -3.42 10.16
CA LYS A 66 11.45 -2.61 11.17
C LYS A 66 12.34 -3.46 12.07
N LYS A 67 11.86 -4.62 12.54
CA LYS A 67 12.64 -5.54 13.38
C LYS A 67 13.84 -6.12 12.65
N MET A 68 13.67 -6.51 11.39
CA MET A 68 14.77 -6.95 10.53
C MET A 68 15.83 -5.86 10.37
N SER A 69 15.40 -4.62 10.12
CA SER A 69 16.32 -3.46 10.00
C SER A 69 17.08 -3.18 11.31
N GLU A 70 16.39 -3.24 12.45
CA GLU A 70 17.02 -3.12 13.78
C GLU A 70 18.09 -4.20 13.99
N MET A 71 17.79 -5.45 13.65
CA MET A 71 18.72 -6.58 13.80
C MET A 71 19.94 -6.46 12.88
N ARG A 72 19.77 -6.03 11.62
CA ARG A 72 20.91 -5.78 10.70
C ARG A 72 21.83 -4.65 11.17
N ARG A 73 21.28 -3.66 11.87
CA ARG A 73 22.08 -2.59 12.46
C ARG A 73 22.94 -3.09 13.62
N ILE A 74 22.47 -4.10 14.35
CA ILE A 74 23.20 -4.73 15.47
C ILE A 74 24.27 -5.69 14.94
N ASP A 75 23.93 -6.51 13.95
CA ASP A 75 24.86 -7.42 13.27
C ASP A 75 24.82 -7.22 11.75
N PRO A 76 25.83 -6.54 11.17
CA PRO A 76 25.92 -6.32 9.73
C PRO A 76 26.17 -7.59 8.89
N TYR A 77 26.58 -8.70 9.51
CA TYR A 77 26.92 -9.95 8.82
C TYR A 77 25.72 -10.92 8.71
N LEU A 78 24.56 -10.52 9.21
CA LEU A 78 23.32 -11.30 9.18
C LEU A 78 22.87 -11.56 7.73
N GLN A 79 22.93 -12.84 7.31
CA GLN A 79 22.69 -13.22 5.90
C GLN A 79 21.21 -13.35 5.53
N GLY A 80 20.30 -13.39 6.51
CA GLY A 80 18.88 -13.55 6.24
C GLY A 80 18.06 -13.72 7.51
N PHE A 81 16.73 -13.75 7.35
CA PHE A 81 15.79 -13.92 8.45
C PHE A 81 14.84 -15.08 8.16
N THR A 82 14.53 -15.85 9.20
CA THR A 82 13.47 -16.86 9.16
C THR A 82 12.34 -16.39 10.06
N VAL A 83 11.11 -16.36 9.54
CA VAL A 83 9.93 -15.86 10.25
C VAL A 83 8.97 -17.01 10.49
N PHE A 84 8.55 -17.19 11.75
CA PHE A 84 7.55 -18.18 12.14
C PHE A 84 6.25 -17.46 12.48
N ILE A 85 5.20 -17.75 11.70
CA ILE A 85 3.85 -17.25 11.96
C ILE A 85 3.07 -18.41 12.58
N THR A 86 2.58 -18.23 13.80
CA THR A 86 1.82 -19.25 14.52
C THR A 86 0.41 -18.76 14.80
N GLU A 87 -0.59 -19.47 14.29
CA GLU A 87 -2.00 -19.24 14.65
C GLU A 87 -2.42 -20.17 15.79
N LYS A 88 -3.36 -19.72 16.63
CA LYS A 88 -3.96 -20.55 17.68
C LYS A 88 -5.12 -21.37 17.09
N PRO A 89 -5.37 -22.60 17.58
CA PRO A 89 -4.65 -23.29 18.66
C PRO A 89 -3.31 -23.86 18.19
N THR A 90 -2.30 -23.84 19.07
CA THR A 90 -0.95 -24.32 18.79
C THR A 90 -0.97 -25.78 18.33
N GLY A 91 -0.56 -26.02 17.09
CA GLY A 91 -0.53 -27.32 16.40
C GLY A 91 0.20 -27.19 15.04
N TYR A 92 0.33 -28.31 14.32
CA TYR A 92 1.19 -28.51 13.13
C TYR A 92 1.43 -27.24 12.29
N VAL A 93 2.67 -26.76 12.33
CA VAL A 93 3.15 -25.64 11.51
C VAL A 93 3.50 -26.19 10.13
N ALA A 94 2.80 -25.72 9.09
CA ALA A 94 3.26 -25.93 7.72
C ALA A 94 4.44 -24.99 7.47
N ARG A 95 5.63 -25.55 7.25
CA ARG A 95 6.78 -24.79 6.75
C ARG A 95 6.52 -24.48 5.27
N ILE A 96 6.32 -23.20 4.96
CA ILE A 96 6.24 -22.72 3.58
C ILE A 96 7.59 -22.09 3.24
N ASP A 97 8.41 -22.80 2.48
CA ASP A 97 9.66 -22.26 1.95
C ASP A 97 9.36 -21.40 0.72
N LEU A 98 9.44 -20.08 0.87
CA LEU A 98 9.37 -19.14 -0.26
C LEU A 98 10.77 -18.99 -0.87
N ASN A 99 11.05 -19.73 -1.94
CA ASN A 99 12.23 -19.50 -2.78
C ASN A 99 12.01 -18.25 -3.63
N LEU A 100 12.33 -17.09 -3.07
CA LEU A 100 12.39 -15.83 -3.83
C LEU A 100 13.73 -15.80 -4.58
N CYS A 101 13.81 -16.51 -5.70
CA CYS A 101 14.81 -16.18 -6.72
C CYS A 101 14.45 -14.81 -7.30
N ALA A 102 15.43 -13.91 -7.30
CA ALA A 102 15.33 -12.51 -7.69
C ALA A 102 14.44 -12.26 -8.92
N LEU A 103 13.39 -11.45 -8.72
CA LEU A 103 12.68 -10.72 -9.77
C LEU A 103 13.31 -9.32 -9.89
#